data_AF-A0A8S3G028-F1
#
_entry.id   AF-A0A8S3G028-F1
#
_cell.length_a   1.000
_cell.length_b   1.000
_cell.length_c   1.000
_cell.angle_alpha   90.00
_cell.angle_beta   90.00
_cell.angle_gamma   90.00
#
_symmetry.space_group_name_H-M   'P 1'
#
loop_
_entity.id
_entity.type
_entity.pdbx_description
1 polymer ?
#
loop_
_entity_poly.entity_id
_entity_poly.type
_entity_poly.pdbx_seq_one_letter_code
_entity_poly.pdbx_strand_id
1 'polypeptide(L)'
;IDNQIKLLKAAWIEILIIDLIWKQCQQPKETCLNCIVSANGQLLNINLIQNPAVKKLAERYLQCVNDFRQLQWQYPEYLALKYLVLFDP
;
A
#
# COMPACT_ATOMS: atom_id res chain seq x y z
N ILE A 1 -4.53 -26.05 9.12
CA ILE A 1 -5.43 -25.26 8.25
C ILE A 1 -6.09 -24.13 9.04
N ASP A 2 -6.78 -24.41 10.16
CA ASP A 2 -7.47 -23.38 10.94
C ASP A 2 -6.59 -22.22 11.41
N ASN A 3 -5.39 -22.49 11.92
CA ASN A 3 -4.46 -21.44 12.34
C ASN A 3 -3.98 -20.59 11.16
N GLN A 4 -3.76 -21.18 9.97
CA GLN A 4 -3.37 -20.44 8.77
C GLN A 4 -4.48 -19.50 8.30
N ILE A 5 -5.73 -19.98 8.33
CA ILE A 5 -6.90 -19.16 7.99
C ILE A 5 -7.08 -18.03 9.01
N LYS A 6 -6.85 -18.30 10.30
CA LYS A 6 -6.92 -17.27 11.36
C LYS A 6 -5.88 -16.16 11.13
N LEU A 7 -4.63 -16.51 10.88
CA LEU A 7 -3.57 -15.54 10.60
C LEU A 7 -3.89 -14.69 9.36
N LEU A 8 -4.31 -15.33 8.27
CA LEU A 8 -4.72 -14.59 7.06
C LEU A 8 -5.91 -13.67 7.33
N LYS A 9 -6.94 -14.13 8.05
CA LYS A 9 -8.09 -13.29 8.39
C LYS A 9 -7.72 -12.10 9.28
N ALA A 10 -6.66 -12.22 10.09
CA ALA A 10 -6.17 -11.15 10.92
C ALA A 10 -5.35 -10.11 10.13
N ALA A 11 -4.56 -10.53 9.14
CA ALA A 11 -3.54 -9.70 8.50
C ALA A 11 -3.77 -9.37 7.01
N TRP A 12 -4.85 -9.88 6.39
CA TRP A 12 -5.01 -9.79 4.92
C TRP A 12 -5.06 -8.36 4.41
N ILE A 13 -5.67 -7.43 5.15
CA ILE A 13 -5.82 -6.05 4.69
C ILE A 13 -4.50 -5.29 4.78
N GLU A 14 -3.74 -5.49 5.85
CA GLU A 14 -2.42 -4.92 6.05
C GLU A 14 -1.44 -5.43 4.99
N ILE A 15 -1.48 -6.73 4.67
CA ILE A 15 -0.69 -7.32 3.59
C ILE A 15 -1.02 -6.67 2.24
N LEU A 16 -2.31 -6.48 1.93
CA LEU A 16 -2.73 -5.83 0.69
C LEU A 16 -2.28 -4.37 0.62
N ILE A 17 -2.35 -3.64 1.72
CA ILE A 17 -1.88 -2.25 1.80
C ILE A 17 -0.37 -2.18 1.58
N ILE A 18 0.41 -3.09 2.19
CA ILE A 18 1.86 -3.19 1.99
C ILE A 18 2.19 -3.43 0.51
N ASP A 19 1.47 -4.34 -0.15
CA ASP A 19 1.67 -4.65 -1.57
C ASP A 19 1.35 -3.45 -2.47
N LEU A 20 0.27 -2.71 -2.15
CA LEU A 20 -0.10 -1.49 -2.87
C LEU A 20 0.96 -0.40 -2.70
N ILE A 21 1.42 -0.15 -1.46
CA ILE A 21 2.47 0.83 -1.17
C ILE A 21 3.75 0.47 -1.92
N TRP A 22 4.18 -0.80 -1.86
CA TRP A 22 5.37 -1.27 -2.57
C TRP A 22 5.24 -1.01 -4.07
N LYS A 23 4.12 -1.41 -4.68
CA LYS A 23 3.85 -1.22 -6.11
C LYS A 23 3.86 0.25 -6.50
N GLN A 24 3.29 1.12 -5.66
CA GLN A 24 3.27 2.56 -5.88
C GLN A 24 4.68 3.17 -5.77
N CYS A 25 5.51 2.70 -4.83
CA CYS A 25 6.88 3.17 -4.68
C CYS A 25 7.73 2.93 -5.94
N GLN A 26 7.46 1.86 -6.70
CA GLN A 26 8.14 1.55 -7.96
C GLN A 26 7.79 2.49 -9.13
N GLN A 27 6.75 3.31 -8.97
CA GLN A 27 6.36 4.27 -10.01
C GLN A 27 7.22 5.53 -9.97
N PRO A 28 7.28 6.28 -11.08
CA PRO A 28 7.88 7.61 -11.09
C PRO A 28 7.28 8.50 -9.99
N LYS A 29 8.12 9.37 -9.42
CA LYS A 29 7.72 10.25 -8.31
C LYS A 29 6.57 11.17 -8.72
N GLU A 30 6.57 11.63 -9.96
CA GLU A 30 5.55 12.48 -10.57
C GLU A 30 4.18 11.82 -10.56
N THR A 31 4.13 10.51 -10.86
CA THR A 31 2.89 9.73 -10.83
C THR A 31 2.30 9.69 -9.43
N CYS A 32 3.14 9.65 -8.39
CA CYS A 32 2.70 9.53 -7.00
C CYS A 32 2.25 10.86 -6.37
N LEU A 33 2.31 11.98 -7.10
CA LEU A 33 1.82 13.26 -6.60
C LEU A 33 0.30 13.31 -6.58
N ASN A 34 -0.35 12.76 -7.60
CA ASN A 34 -1.79 12.88 -7.80
C ASN A 34 -2.46 11.59 -8.29
N CYS A 35 -1.70 10.51 -8.49
CA CYS A 35 -2.24 9.26 -9.02
C CYS A 35 -1.92 8.05 -8.12
N ILE A 36 -2.91 7.20 -7.94
CA ILE A 36 -2.78 5.88 -7.31
C ILE A 36 -2.77 4.82 -8.40
N VAL A 37 -1.87 3.85 -8.32
CA VAL A 37 -1.81 2.69 -9.19
C VAL A 37 -2.64 1.59 -8.57
N SER A 38 -3.71 1.21 -9.24
CA SER A 38 -4.55 0.10 -8.82
C SER A 38 -3.83 -1.25 -8.94
N ALA A 39 -4.43 -2.30 -8.37
CA ALA A 39 -3.92 -3.67 -8.47
C ALA A 39 -3.74 -4.13 -9.92
N ASN A 40 -4.63 -3.72 -10.85
CA ASN A 40 -4.54 -4.05 -12.28
C ASN A 40 -3.62 -3.10 -13.09
N GLY A 41 -2.97 -2.12 -12.45
CA GLY A 41 -2.01 -1.21 -13.11
C GLY A 41 -2.63 0.06 -13.71
N GLN A 42 -3.93 0.29 -13.52
CA GLN A 42 -4.58 1.54 -13.92
C GLN A 42 -4.16 2.69 -13.01
N LEU A 43 -4.05 3.89 -13.58
CA LEU A 43 -3.77 5.13 -12.84
C LEU A 43 -5.09 5.81 -12.48
N LEU A 44 -5.30 6.03 -11.18
CA LEU A 44 -6.46 6.71 -10.63
C LEU A 44 -6.03 8.10 -10.16
N ASN A 45 -6.51 9.15 -10.83
CA ASN A 45 -6.24 10.52 -10.41
C ASN A 45 -7.12 10.88 -9.20
N ILE A 46 -6.48 11.19 -8.06
CA ILE A 46 -7.17 11.47 -6.80
C ILE A 46 -8.01 12.75 -6.86
N ASN A 47 -7.69 13.67 -7.78
CA ASN A 47 -8.44 14.91 -7.95
C ASN A 47 -9.82 14.69 -8.57
N LEU A 48 -10.05 13.53 -9.20
CA LEU A 48 -11.35 13.14 -9.75
C LEU A 48 -12.27 12.50 -8.70
N ILE A 49 -11.76 12.20 -7.50
CA ILE A 49 -12.53 11.59 -6.43
C ILE A 49 -13.48 12.64 -5.83
N GLN A 50 -14.79 12.46 -6.08
CA GLN A 50 -15.84 13.36 -5.60
C GLN A 50 -16.14 13.19 -4.11
N ASN A 51 -15.96 11.98 -3.57
CA ASN A 51 -16.23 11.71 -2.16
C ASN A 51 -15.06 12.23 -1.30
N PRO A 52 -15.29 13.19 -0.38
CA PRO A 52 -14.22 13.83 0.39
C PRO A 52 -13.54 12.87 1.38
N ALA A 53 -14.26 11.90 1.93
CA ALA A 53 -13.68 10.91 2.84
C ALA A 53 -12.73 9.96 2.09
N VAL A 54 -13.13 9.53 0.90
CA VAL A 54 -12.30 8.68 0.03
C VAL A 54 -11.10 9.47 -0.49
N LYS A 55 -11.27 10.74 -0.85
CA LYS A 55 -10.18 11.62 -1.27
C LYS A 55 -9.14 11.78 -0.16
N LYS A 56 -9.58 12.04 1.08
CA LYS A 56 -8.69 12.12 2.24
C LYS A 56 -7.93 10.82 2.52
N LEU A 57 -8.58 9.67 2.30
CA LEU A 57 -7.92 8.37 2.41
C LEU A 57 -6.85 8.19 1.33
N ALA A 58 -7.16 8.57 0.09
CA ALA A 58 -6.22 8.53 -1.03
C ALA A 58 -5.01 9.45 -0.80
N GLU A 59 -5.22 10.66 -0.28
CA GLU A 59 -4.15 11.59 0.09
C GLU A 59 -3.25 11.02 1.20
N ARG A 60 -3.84 10.43 2.25
CA ARG A 60 -3.07 9.75 3.31
C ARG A 60 -2.25 8.58 2.78
N TYR A 61 -2.82 7.81 1.85
CA TYR A 61 -2.11 6.73 1.19
C TYR A 61 -0.90 7.25 0.40
N LEU A 62 -1.06 8.31 -0.40
CA LEU A 62 0.06 8.90 -1.14
C LEU A 62 1.12 9.50 -0.22
N GLN A 63 0.73 10.09 0.92
CA GLN A 63 1.67 10.54 1.94
C GLN A 63 2.50 9.36 2.48
N CYS A 64 1.84 8.27 2.87
CA CYS A 64 2.51 7.06 3.34
C CYS A 64 3.50 6.51 2.31
N VAL A 65 3.11 6.44 1.02
CA VAL A 65 4.00 6.03 -0.08
C VAL A 65 5.23 6.94 -0.17
N ASN A 66 5.07 8.26 0.01
CA ASN A 66 6.19 9.18 -0.01
C ASN A 66 7.14 8.96 1.17
N ASP A 67 6.60 8.67 2.36
CA ASP A 67 7.39 8.35 3.54
C ASP A 67 8.20 7.04 3.32
N PHE A 68 7.55 5.98 2.82
CA PHE A 68 8.21 4.71 2.46
C PHE A 68 9.26 4.87 1.35
N ARG A 69 9.02 5.75 0.38
CA ARG A 69 10.01 6.05 -0.67
C ARG A 69 11.25 6.74 -0.11
N GLN A 70 11.10 7.62 0.88
CA GLN A 70 12.23 8.28 1.53
C GLN A 70 13.11 7.31 2.32
N LEU A 71 12.50 6.26 2.90
CA LEU A 71 13.23 5.17 3.56
C LEU A 71 14.07 4.34 2.57
N GLN A 72 13.84 4.48 1.27
CA GLN A 72 14.50 3.70 0.21
C GLN A 72 14.50 2.19 0.52
N TRP A 73 13.39 1.70 1.07
CA TRP A 73 13.32 0.31 1.49
C TRP A 73 13.47 -0.64 0.30
N GLN A 74 14.19 -1.73 0.53
CA GLN A 74 14.58 -2.70 -0.48
C GLN A 74 13.60 -3.86 -0.53
N TYR A 75 13.65 -4.62 -1.63
CA TYR A 75 12.78 -5.80 -1.80
C TYR A 75 12.85 -6.80 -0.62
N PRO A 76 14.02 -7.10 -0.01
CA PRO A 76 14.08 -7.93 1.18
C PRO A 76 13.32 -7.36 2.39
N GLU A 77 13.33 -6.05 2.57
CA GLU A 77 12.65 -5.37 3.69
C GLU A 77 11.13 -5.38 3.48
N TYR A 78 10.68 -5.17 2.24
CA TYR A 78 9.28 -5.35 1.85
C TYR A 78 8.79 -6.78 2.14
N LEU A 79 9.56 -7.80 1.74
CA LEU A 79 9.20 -9.18 2.03
C LEU A 79 9.16 -9.46 3.53
N ALA A 80 10.17 -8.99 4.27
CA ALA A 80 10.22 -9.15 5.73
C ALA A 80 8.99 -8.53 6.41
N LEU A 81 8.60 -7.31 6.01
CA LEU A 81 7.43 -6.64 6.58
C LEU A 81 6.14 -7.44 6.39
N LYS A 82 5.93 -8.07 5.23
CA LYS A 82 4.76 -8.94 5.00
C LYS A 82 4.68 -10.09 5.99
N TYR A 83 5.82 -10.71 6.30
CA TYR A 83 5.87 -11.80 7.27
C TYR A 83 5.72 -11.29 8.71
N LEU A 84 6.31 -10.14 9.05
CA LEU A 84 6.13 -9.52 10.36
C LEU A 84 4.65 -9.23 10.63
N VAL A 85 3.93 -8.70 9.65
CA VAL A 85 2.49 -8.43 9.75
C VAL A 85 1.67 -9.72 9.78
N LEU A 86 2.02 -10.73 8.98
CA LEU A 86 1.30 -12.00 8.97
C LEU A 86 1.42 -12.79 10.29
N PHE A 87 2.56 -12.64 10.96
CA PHE A 87 2.88 -13.33 12.21
C PHE A 87 2.85 -12.41 13.43
N ASP A 88 2.23 -11.23 13.31
CA ASP A 88 1.99 -10.34 14.43
C ASP A 88 1.01 -11.05 15.42
N PRO A 89 1.36 -11.14 16.72
CA PRO A 89 0.63 -11.96 17.70
C PRO A 89 -0.76 -11.45 18.07
#